data_AF-A0A7K8T1T3-F1
#
_entry.id   AF-A0A7K8T1T3-F1
#
_cell.length_a   1.000
_cell.length_b   1.000
_cell.length_c   1.000
_cell.angle_alpha   90.00
_cell.angle_beta   90.00
_cell.angle_gamma   90.00
#
_symmetry.space_group_name_H-M   'P 1'
#
loop_
_entity.id
_entity.type
_entity.pdbx_description
1 polymer ?
#
loop_
_entity_poly.entity_id
_entity_poly.type
_entity_poly.pdbx_seq_one_letter_code
_entity_poly.pdbx_strand_id
1 'polypeptide(L)'
;AWIFILLLPSLSDGGKLLVVPMDGSHWLSMQPVVEKLTERGHEVVVLTPEVSWKMKVTQAYMVKTYPVSYTLEELDNSFHEYVATHLKDLPFPLNTLALYNSSVHVFRTFFLQCKNLFSSKETLQYLNQSSFDAVLTDPIFMCGATIANYFSLPFVFFMRGFPCNLHYEATQCPSPLSYIPRLFTFNSDRMTFFQRVENALVALLELGYCNGFYAEGIKFSSEVLQRDVSLLDLMNSASIWLLRFDFVFEYVRPVMPNMVFIGGINCAQRKPLPK
;
A
#
# COMPACT_ATOMS: atom_id res chain seq x y z
N ALA A 1 28.69 50.43 -6.98
CA ALA A 1 27.33 50.03 -6.57
C ALA A 1 27.36 48.58 -6.13
N TRP A 2 27.09 48.29 -4.86
CA TRP A 2 27.11 46.93 -4.34
C TRP A 2 25.69 46.35 -4.45
N ILE A 3 25.51 45.38 -5.34
CA ILE A 3 24.23 44.65 -5.46
C ILE A 3 24.21 43.62 -4.33
N PHE A 4 23.44 43.91 -3.28
CA PHE A 4 23.09 42.92 -2.27
C PHE A 4 22.05 41.97 -2.88
N ILE A 5 22.47 40.76 -3.25
CA ILE A 5 21.56 39.67 -3.56
C ILE A 5 21.03 39.17 -2.21
N LEU A 6 19.86 39.64 -1.81
CA LEU A 6 19.07 39.05 -0.75
C LEU A 6 18.60 37.67 -1.23
N LEU A 7 19.35 36.63 -0.87
CA LEU A 7 18.84 35.27 -0.84
C LEU A 7 17.82 35.18 0.28
N LEU A 8 16.60 35.64 0.02
CA LEU A 8 15.45 35.19 0.79
C LEU A 8 15.47 33.66 0.66
N PRO A 9 15.48 32.89 1.77
CA PRO A 9 15.22 31.46 1.65
C PRO A 9 13.86 31.37 0.97
N SER A 10 13.84 30.91 -0.28
CA SER A 10 12.58 30.54 -0.89
C SER A 10 11.97 29.53 0.07
N LEU A 11 10.84 29.87 0.67
CA LEU A 11 9.90 28.86 1.13
C LEU A 11 9.72 27.98 -0.10
N SER A 12 10.41 26.84 -0.14
CA SER A 12 10.19 25.86 -1.19
C SER A 12 8.75 25.46 -0.99
N ASP A 13 7.88 25.92 -1.88
CA ASP A 13 6.46 25.61 -1.82
C ASP A 13 6.36 24.07 -1.90
N GLY A 14 5.80 23.45 -0.87
CA GLY A 14 5.67 22.01 -0.82
C GLY A 14 4.56 21.60 -1.78
N GLY A 15 4.76 20.53 -2.55
CA GLY A 15 3.72 20.01 -3.43
C GLY A 15 2.45 19.60 -2.67
N LYS A 16 1.31 19.67 -3.34
CA LYS A 16 0.00 19.29 -2.84
C LYS A 16 -0.25 17.79 -3.03
N LEU A 17 -0.35 17.07 -1.91
CA LEU A 17 -0.43 15.61 -1.89
C LEU A 17 -1.83 15.12 -1.54
N LEU A 18 -2.35 14.23 -2.38
CA LEU A 18 -3.52 13.42 -2.03
C LEU A 18 -3.04 12.15 -1.33
N VAL A 19 -3.49 11.94 -0.10
CA VAL A 19 -3.19 10.72 0.65
C VAL A 19 -4.37 9.77 0.56
N VAL A 20 -4.11 8.58 0.03
CA VAL A 20 -5.09 7.48 -0.07
C VAL A 20 -4.60 6.32 0.81
N PRO A 21 -4.94 6.33 2.10
CA PRO A 21 -4.42 5.37 3.06
C PRO A 21 -5.23 4.07 3.07
N MET A 22 -4.71 3.10 3.82
CA MET A 22 -5.47 1.98 4.33
C MET A 22 -5.69 2.18 5.84
N ASP A 23 -6.91 1.92 6.31
CA ASP A 23 -7.29 2.01 7.73
C ASP A 23 -6.54 0.97 8.60
N GLY A 24 -6.71 1.05 9.92
CA GLY A 24 -6.11 0.12 10.87
C GLY A 24 -4.61 0.37 11.06
N SER A 25 -3.82 -0.71 11.10
CA SER A 25 -2.39 -0.65 11.39
C SER A 25 -1.55 0.00 10.29
N HIS A 26 -2.05 0.01 9.05
CA HIS A 26 -1.41 0.68 7.92
C HIS A 26 -1.40 2.19 8.13
N TRP A 27 -2.56 2.77 8.50
CA TRP A 27 -2.68 4.18 8.82
C TRP A 27 -1.75 4.60 9.96
N LEU A 28 -1.64 3.80 11.04
CA LEU A 28 -0.77 4.13 12.17
C LEU A 28 0.71 4.31 11.79
N SER A 29 1.18 3.60 10.76
CA SER A 29 2.55 3.77 10.25
C SER A 29 2.66 4.96 9.28
N MET A 30 1.59 5.28 8.57
CA MET A 30 1.55 6.33 7.55
C MET A 30 1.35 7.72 8.15
N GLN A 31 0.56 7.81 9.21
CA GLN A 31 0.18 9.07 9.86
C GLN A 31 1.40 9.93 10.24
N PRO A 32 2.45 9.41 10.93
CA PRO A 32 3.60 10.23 11.28
C PRO A 32 4.36 10.79 10.07
N VAL A 33 4.35 10.05 8.94
CA VAL A 33 4.96 10.51 7.69
C VAL A 33 4.12 11.64 7.08
N VAL A 34 2.80 11.49 7.07
CA VAL A 34 1.87 12.52 6.60
C VAL A 34 2.02 13.81 7.43
N GLU A 35 2.06 13.70 8.75
CA GLU A 35 2.29 14.84 9.65
C GLU A 35 3.63 15.52 9.34
N LYS A 36 4.70 14.73 9.13
CA LYS A 36 6.01 15.29 8.80
C LYS A 36 6.07 15.94 7.42
N LEU A 37 5.30 15.45 6.45
CA LEU A 37 5.17 16.10 5.14
C LEU A 37 4.47 17.46 5.28
N THR A 38 3.40 17.55 6.06
CA THR A 38 2.75 18.85 6.32
C THR A 38 3.70 19.82 7.04
N GLU A 39 4.42 19.36 8.07
CA GLU A 39 5.42 20.19 8.77
C GLU A 39 6.55 20.69 7.85
N ARG A 40 6.81 19.99 6.75
CA ARG A 40 7.81 20.35 5.74
C ARG A 40 7.26 21.28 4.65
N GLY A 41 6.00 21.71 4.77
CA GLY A 41 5.38 22.69 3.88
C GLY A 41 4.50 22.09 2.77
N HIS A 42 4.30 20.77 2.73
CA HIS A 42 3.37 20.17 1.78
C HIS A 42 1.91 20.44 2.15
N GLU A 43 1.08 20.79 1.17
CA GLU A 43 -0.37 20.82 1.35
C GLU A 43 -0.91 19.37 1.27
N VAL A 44 -1.29 18.79 2.42
CA VAL A 44 -1.72 17.39 2.46
C VAL A 44 -3.21 17.26 2.72
N VAL A 45 -3.90 16.51 1.84
CA VAL A 45 -5.30 16.11 1.99
C VAL A 45 -5.38 14.59 2.14
N VAL A 46 -5.89 14.13 3.28
CA VAL A 46 -6.12 12.71 3.56
C VAL A 46 -7.57 12.34 3.25
N LEU A 47 -7.77 11.34 2.40
CA LEU A 47 -9.09 10.73 2.21
C LEU A 47 -9.40 9.78 3.35
N THR A 48 -10.56 9.96 3.97
CA THR A 48 -11.00 9.16 5.12
C THR A 48 -12.43 8.66 4.90
N PRO A 49 -12.70 7.35 5.01
CA PRO A 49 -14.09 6.89 5.04
C PRO A 49 -14.80 7.36 6.31
N GLU A 50 -16.11 7.66 6.23
CA GLU A 50 -16.91 8.07 7.40
C GLU A 50 -16.85 7.07 8.56
N VAL A 51 -16.70 5.78 8.25
CA VAL A 51 -16.51 4.69 9.21
C VAL A 51 -15.07 4.20 9.12
N SER A 52 -14.32 4.27 10.23
CA SER A 52 -12.94 3.78 10.31
C SER A 52 -12.54 3.34 11.72
N TRP A 53 -11.55 2.46 11.83
CA TRP A 53 -10.98 1.97 13.08
C TRP A 53 -10.03 2.96 13.73
N LYS A 54 -9.10 3.54 12.96
CA LYS A 54 -7.95 4.29 13.50
C LYS A 54 -7.78 5.68 12.88
N MET A 55 -8.50 6.01 11.82
CA MET A 55 -8.36 7.28 11.11
C MET A 55 -9.10 8.43 11.79
N LYS A 56 -8.61 8.83 12.97
CA LYS A 56 -9.13 10.00 13.69
C LYS A 56 -8.63 11.31 13.05
N VAL A 57 -9.51 12.31 13.02
CA VAL A 57 -9.15 13.65 12.52
C VAL A 57 -8.17 14.32 13.49
N THR A 58 -7.07 14.84 12.95
CA THR A 58 -6.13 15.70 13.66
C THR A 58 -6.10 17.08 13.00
N GLN A 59 -5.47 18.06 13.63
CA GLN A 59 -5.29 19.40 13.04
C GLN A 59 -4.04 19.50 12.15
N ALA A 60 -3.30 18.39 11.96
CA ALA A 60 -1.99 18.40 11.31
C ALA A 60 -2.04 18.31 9.77
N TYR A 61 -3.21 18.04 9.18
CA TYR A 61 -3.43 17.95 7.73
C TYR A 61 -4.91 18.13 7.44
N MET A 62 -5.26 18.40 6.18
CA MET A 62 -6.66 18.45 5.77
C MET A 62 -7.24 17.05 5.62
N VAL A 63 -8.51 16.90 5.94
CA VAL A 63 -9.24 15.63 5.79
C VAL A 63 -10.42 15.85 4.84
N LYS A 64 -10.51 15.02 3.80
CA LYS A 64 -11.71 14.91 2.97
C LYS A 64 -12.39 13.58 3.29
N THR A 65 -13.50 13.67 3.99
CA THR A 65 -14.31 12.50 4.33
C THR A 65 -15.23 12.12 3.16
N TYR A 66 -15.47 10.83 2.95
CA TYR A 66 -16.40 10.32 1.95
C TYR A 66 -17.32 9.23 2.52
N PRO A 67 -18.57 9.13 2.02
CA PRO A 67 -19.57 8.21 2.57
C PRO A 67 -19.21 6.76 2.26
N VAL A 68 -19.60 5.87 3.17
CA VAL A 68 -19.42 4.42 3.02
C VAL A 68 -20.70 3.67 3.37
N SER A 69 -20.88 2.51 2.75
CA SER A 69 -22.07 1.68 2.87
C SER A 69 -21.99 0.59 3.95
N TYR A 70 -20.88 0.50 4.67
CA TYR A 70 -20.64 -0.50 5.71
C TYR A 70 -20.61 0.14 7.10
N THR A 71 -20.77 -0.70 8.11
CA THR A 71 -20.74 -0.36 9.54
C THR A 71 -19.42 -0.78 10.18
N LEU A 72 -19.11 -0.20 11.35
CA LEU A 72 -17.92 -0.58 12.10
C LEU A 72 -17.98 -2.06 12.53
N GLU A 73 -19.18 -2.55 12.86
CA GLU A 73 -19.42 -3.94 13.23
C GLU A 73 -19.08 -4.91 12.09
N GLU A 74 -19.41 -4.58 10.85
CA GLU A 74 -19.04 -5.40 9.68
C GLU A 74 -17.52 -5.48 9.49
N LEU A 75 -16.80 -4.37 9.70
CA LEU A 75 -15.32 -4.39 9.68
C LEU A 75 -14.76 -5.26 10.81
N ASP A 76 -15.26 -5.06 12.03
CA ASP A 76 -14.84 -5.82 13.21
C ASP A 76 -15.08 -7.33 13.03
N ASN A 77 -16.25 -7.72 12.52
CA ASN A 77 -16.58 -9.11 12.25
C ASN A 77 -15.67 -9.73 11.19
N SER A 78 -15.40 -9.01 10.09
CA SER A 78 -14.49 -9.49 9.04
C SER A 78 -13.06 -9.68 9.58
N PHE A 79 -12.60 -8.78 10.46
CA PHE A 79 -11.30 -8.93 11.12
C PHE A 79 -11.25 -10.10 12.11
N HIS A 80 -12.29 -10.27 12.92
CA HIS A 80 -12.38 -11.40 13.85
C HIS A 80 -12.38 -12.74 13.11
N GLU A 81 -13.10 -12.85 11.99
CA GLU A 81 -13.08 -14.05 11.15
C GLU A 81 -11.68 -14.31 10.56
N TYR A 82 -11.00 -13.25 10.11
CA TYR A 82 -9.64 -13.34 9.62
C TYR A 82 -8.67 -13.88 10.67
N VAL A 83 -8.68 -13.29 11.86
CA VAL A 83 -7.85 -13.73 12.99
C VAL A 83 -8.21 -15.16 13.39
N ALA A 84 -9.50 -15.47 13.55
CA ALA A 84 -9.96 -16.80 13.91
C ALA A 84 -9.52 -17.85 12.88
N THR A 85 -9.50 -17.52 11.60
CA THR A 85 -9.03 -18.42 10.55
C THR A 85 -7.52 -18.63 10.61
N HIS A 86 -6.73 -17.60 10.90
CA HIS A 86 -5.27 -17.71 11.05
C HIS A 86 -4.85 -18.45 12.33
N LEU A 87 -5.71 -18.50 13.34
CA LEU A 87 -5.49 -19.25 14.57
C LEU A 87 -5.94 -20.71 14.49
N LYS A 88 -6.63 -21.12 13.42
CA LYS A 88 -7.00 -22.53 13.21
C LYS A 88 -5.79 -23.31 12.71
N ASP A 89 -5.52 -24.44 13.35
CA ASP A 89 -4.50 -25.39 12.91
C ASP A 89 -5.14 -26.46 12.02
N LEU A 90 -5.40 -26.10 10.75
CA LEU A 90 -5.92 -27.03 9.75
C LEU A 90 -4.77 -27.78 9.04
N PRO A 91 -4.98 -29.03 8.60
CA PRO A 91 -3.98 -29.72 7.77
C PRO A 91 -3.94 -29.15 6.34
N PHE A 92 -2.81 -29.34 5.66
CA PHE A 92 -2.72 -29.11 4.21
C PHE A 92 -3.61 -30.11 3.44
N PRO A 93 -4.36 -29.69 2.39
CA PRO A 93 -4.40 -28.34 1.79
C PRO A 93 -5.49 -27.42 2.37
N LEU A 94 -6.29 -27.89 3.33
CA LEU A 94 -7.43 -27.13 3.87
C LEU A 94 -7.00 -25.80 4.49
N ASN A 95 -5.85 -25.77 5.17
CA ASN A 95 -5.33 -24.54 5.76
C ASN A 95 -5.05 -23.46 4.71
N THR A 96 -4.31 -23.81 3.65
CA THR A 96 -3.97 -22.89 2.56
C THR A 96 -5.22 -22.31 1.90
N LEU A 97 -6.23 -23.15 1.65
CA LEU A 97 -7.50 -22.71 1.09
C LEU A 97 -8.28 -21.80 2.04
N ALA A 98 -8.33 -22.12 3.33
CA ALA A 98 -9.01 -21.30 4.33
C ALA A 98 -8.36 -19.93 4.48
N LEU A 99 -7.02 -19.88 4.56
CA LEU A 99 -6.26 -18.62 4.65
C LEU A 99 -6.44 -17.77 3.38
N TYR A 100 -6.43 -18.39 2.20
CA TYR A 100 -6.70 -17.68 0.94
C TYR A 100 -8.11 -17.09 0.91
N ASN A 101 -9.14 -17.91 1.16
CA ASN A 101 -10.53 -17.46 1.14
C ASN A 101 -10.78 -16.34 2.15
N SER A 102 -10.23 -16.46 3.35
CA SER A 102 -10.31 -15.44 4.39
C SER A 102 -9.61 -14.14 3.98
N SER A 103 -8.41 -14.23 3.39
CA SER A 103 -7.67 -13.05 2.91
C SER A 103 -8.41 -12.36 1.75
N VAL A 104 -8.99 -13.13 0.83
CA VAL A 104 -9.84 -12.59 -0.25
C VAL A 104 -11.06 -11.91 0.34
N HIS A 105 -11.75 -12.54 1.30
CA HIS A 105 -12.92 -11.95 1.95
C HIS A 105 -12.59 -10.59 2.60
N VAL A 106 -11.51 -10.52 3.39
CA VAL A 106 -11.02 -9.25 3.96
C VAL A 106 -10.69 -8.23 2.88
N PHE A 107 -10.01 -8.64 1.82
CA PHE A 107 -9.73 -7.75 0.69
C PHE A 107 -11.01 -7.13 0.13
N ARG A 108 -12.05 -7.94 -0.12
CA ARG A 108 -13.34 -7.44 -0.65
C ARG A 108 -14.00 -6.46 0.31
N THR A 109 -14.02 -6.78 1.60
CA THR A 109 -14.61 -5.94 2.65
C THR A 109 -14.00 -4.55 2.66
N PHE A 110 -12.67 -4.45 2.63
CA PHE A 110 -12.01 -3.14 2.58
C PHE A 110 -12.06 -2.48 1.21
N PHE A 111 -12.00 -3.27 0.12
CA PHE A 111 -12.09 -2.74 -1.24
C PHE A 111 -13.44 -2.02 -1.50
N LEU A 112 -14.48 -2.33 -0.73
CA LEU A 112 -15.74 -1.60 -0.72
C LEU A 112 -15.55 -0.09 -0.43
N GLN A 113 -14.55 0.29 0.37
CA GLN A 113 -14.16 1.69 0.57
C GLN A 113 -13.83 2.37 -0.76
N CYS A 114 -13.12 1.68 -1.65
CA CYS A 114 -12.78 2.22 -2.96
C CYS A 114 -14.02 2.40 -3.84
N LYS A 115 -14.90 1.40 -3.88
CA LYS A 115 -16.16 1.48 -4.63
C LYS A 115 -17.04 2.64 -4.17
N ASN A 116 -17.15 2.82 -2.85
CA ASN A 116 -17.93 3.91 -2.27
C ASN A 116 -17.32 5.29 -2.57
N LEU A 117 -15.99 5.41 -2.53
CA LEU A 117 -15.29 6.63 -2.93
C LEU A 117 -15.63 7.02 -4.37
N PHE A 118 -15.50 6.09 -5.32
CA PHE A 118 -15.82 6.34 -6.73
C PHE A 118 -17.32 6.52 -7.00
N SER A 119 -18.18 6.05 -6.10
CA SER A 119 -19.63 6.31 -6.17
C SER A 119 -19.98 7.72 -5.67
N SER A 120 -19.12 8.34 -4.86
CA SER A 120 -19.31 9.71 -4.36
C SER A 120 -18.90 10.74 -5.42
N LYS A 121 -19.88 11.18 -6.23
CA LYS A 121 -19.69 12.23 -7.24
C LYS A 121 -19.11 13.52 -6.65
N GLU A 122 -19.56 13.89 -5.46
CA GLU A 122 -19.06 15.08 -4.75
C GLU A 122 -17.56 14.93 -4.43
N THR A 123 -17.14 13.77 -3.92
CA THR A 123 -15.73 13.53 -3.60
C THR A 123 -14.88 13.53 -4.87
N LEU A 124 -15.30 12.83 -5.92
CA LEU A 124 -14.57 12.83 -7.20
C LEU A 124 -14.47 14.23 -7.81
N GLN A 125 -15.53 15.03 -7.72
CA GLN A 125 -15.52 16.42 -8.20
C GLN A 125 -14.52 17.27 -7.41
N TYR A 126 -14.53 17.15 -6.08
CA TYR A 126 -13.54 17.83 -5.23
C TYR A 126 -12.10 17.43 -5.59
N LEU A 127 -11.84 16.13 -5.78
CA LEU A 127 -10.51 15.64 -6.13
C LEU A 127 -10.04 16.19 -7.47
N ASN A 128 -10.92 16.20 -8.48
CA ASN A 128 -10.62 16.73 -9.81
C ASN A 128 -10.30 18.24 -9.78
N GLN A 129 -11.02 19.01 -8.95
CA GLN A 129 -10.84 20.47 -8.86
C GLN A 129 -9.65 20.89 -7.99
N SER A 130 -9.18 20.00 -7.11
CA SER A 130 -8.16 20.33 -6.11
C SER A 130 -6.73 20.40 -6.64
N SER A 131 -6.48 19.97 -7.90
CA SER A 131 -5.18 20.06 -8.58
C SER A 131 -4.02 19.50 -7.74
N PHE A 132 -4.08 18.21 -7.40
CA PHE A 132 -3.01 17.54 -6.67
C PHE A 132 -1.77 17.32 -7.55
N ASP A 133 -0.58 17.39 -6.95
CA ASP A 133 0.69 17.13 -7.63
C ASP A 133 1.04 15.64 -7.66
N ALA A 134 0.68 14.90 -6.62
CA ALA A 134 0.92 13.46 -6.53
C ALA A 134 -0.03 12.77 -5.53
N VAL A 135 -0.13 11.44 -5.66
CA VAL A 135 -0.83 10.57 -4.71
C VAL A 135 0.16 9.82 -3.84
N LEU A 136 0.02 9.88 -2.53
CA LEU A 136 0.73 9.00 -1.58
C LEU A 136 -0.24 7.93 -1.09
N THR A 137 0.03 6.65 -1.34
CA THR A 137 -0.95 5.60 -1.08
C THR A 137 -0.38 4.32 -0.49
N ASP A 138 -1.17 3.68 0.38
CA ASP A 138 -0.95 2.29 0.74
C ASP A 138 -1.47 1.36 -0.38
N PRO A 139 -0.64 0.46 -0.90
CA PRO A 139 -1.02 -0.35 -2.06
C PRO A 139 -2.03 -1.46 -1.80
N ILE A 140 -2.27 -1.89 -0.55
CA ILE A 140 -2.84 -3.22 -0.28
C ILE A 140 -4.20 -3.46 -0.95
N PHE A 141 -5.04 -2.43 -1.09
CA PHE A 141 -6.34 -2.51 -1.74
C PHE A 141 -6.43 -1.77 -3.07
N MET A 142 -5.29 -1.44 -3.69
CA MET A 142 -5.16 -0.86 -5.03
C MET A 142 -5.86 0.49 -5.27
N CYS A 143 -6.66 0.99 -4.33
CA CYS A 143 -7.53 2.14 -4.58
C CYS A 143 -6.75 3.41 -4.94
N GLY A 144 -5.65 3.71 -4.24
CA GLY A 144 -4.85 4.88 -4.59
C GLY A 144 -4.14 4.76 -5.93
N ALA A 145 -3.76 3.55 -6.34
CA ALA A 145 -3.26 3.32 -7.70
C ALA A 145 -4.35 3.54 -8.74
N THR A 146 -5.58 3.08 -8.50
CA THR A 146 -6.74 3.34 -9.38
C THR A 146 -7.04 4.84 -9.49
N ILE A 147 -7.07 5.57 -8.36
CA ILE A 147 -7.27 7.03 -8.31
C ILE A 147 -6.16 7.75 -9.07
N ALA A 148 -4.90 7.39 -8.84
CA ALA A 148 -3.76 8.00 -9.51
C ALA A 148 -3.85 7.82 -11.03
N ASN A 149 -4.18 6.61 -11.50
CA ASN A 149 -4.38 6.36 -12.92
C ASN A 149 -5.62 7.09 -13.47
N TYR A 150 -6.70 7.19 -12.70
CA TYR A 150 -7.94 7.86 -13.11
C TYR A 150 -7.73 9.37 -13.32
N PHE A 151 -7.01 10.03 -12.42
CA PHE A 151 -6.67 11.45 -12.52
C PHE A 151 -5.36 11.74 -13.25
N SER A 152 -4.68 10.70 -13.77
CA SER A 152 -3.37 10.81 -14.43
C SER A 152 -2.31 11.51 -13.56
N LEU A 153 -2.27 11.19 -12.27
CA LEU A 153 -1.33 11.72 -11.29
C LEU A 153 -0.15 10.76 -11.07
N PRO A 154 1.07 11.29 -10.85
CA PRO A 154 2.17 10.47 -10.33
C PRO A 154 1.82 9.99 -8.92
N PHE A 155 2.31 8.82 -8.55
CA PHE A 155 1.99 8.25 -7.24
C PHE A 155 3.18 7.53 -6.60
N VAL A 156 3.14 7.55 -5.27
CA VAL A 156 4.14 7.01 -4.37
C VAL A 156 3.49 5.94 -3.53
N PHE A 157 4.01 4.72 -3.59
CA PHE A 157 3.57 3.66 -2.70
C PHE A 157 4.25 3.77 -1.34
N PHE A 158 3.47 3.68 -0.27
CA PHE A 158 3.94 3.56 1.10
C PHE A 158 3.62 2.16 1.64
N MET A 159 4.60 1.26 1.69
CA MET A 159 4.28 -0.17 1.77
C MET A 159 5.30 -1.00 2.53
N ARG A 160 4.85 -2.12 3.11
CA ARG A 160 5.77 -3.15 3.64
C ARG A 160 6.09 -4.23 2.62
N GLY A 161 5.18 -4.53 1.70
CA GLY A 161 5.31 -5.63 0.74
C GLY A 161 3.97 -5.85 0.03
N PHE A 162 4.03 -6.41 -1.18
CA PHE A 162 2.86 -7.00 -1.84
C PHE A 162 2.92 -8.52 -1.71
N PRO A 163 1.76 -9.22 -1.66
CA PRO A 163 1.69 -10.63 -1.98
C PRO A 163 2.41 -10.95 -3.30
N CYS A 164 2.91 -12.17 -3.44
CA CYS A 164 3.61 -12.66 -4.64
C CYS A 164 4.81 -11.80 -5.10
N ASN A 165 5.40 -10.99 -4.23
CA ASN A 165 6.59 -10.20 -4.54
C ASN A 165 6.35 -9.15 -5.65
N LEU A 166 5.09 -8.73 -5.86
CA LEU A 166 4.68 -7.90 -7.01
C LEU A 166 5.43 -6.57 -7.14
N HIS A 167 5.80 -5.93 -6.02
CA HIS A 167 6.63 -4.72 -6.04
C HIS A 167 7.99 -4.87 -6.73
N TYR A 168 8.58 -6.07 -6.74
CA TYR A 168 9.82 -6.32 -7.49
C TYR A 168 9.53 -6.66 -8.94
N GLU A 169 8.45 -7.38 -9.22
CA GLU A 169 8.01 -7.66 -10.59
C GLU A 169 7.61 -6.37 -11.32
N ALA A 170 6.85 -5.50 -10.66
CA ALA A 170 6.36 -4.25 -11.21
C ALA A 170 7.48 -3.24 -11.51
N THR A 171 8.54 -3.27 -10.71
CA THR A 171 9.75 -2.46 -10.92
C THR A 171 10.79 -3.17 -11.79
N GLN A 172 10.50 -4.38 -12.28
CA GLN A 172 11.42 -5.21 -13.07
C GLN A 172 12.74 -5.53 -12.34
N CYS A 173 12.72 -5.55 -11.01
CA CYS A 173 13.85 -5.97 -10.20
C CYS A 173 14.07 -7.48 -10.31
N PRO A 174 15.30 -7.95 -10.54
CA PRO A 174 15.60 -9.37 -10.55
C PRO A 174 15.25 -10.04 -9.21
N SER A 175 14.51 -11.16 -9.27
CA SER A 175 14.17 -11.99 -8.10
C SER A 175 14.48 -13.47 -8.38
N PRO A 176 15.76 -13.89 -8.44
CA PRO A 176 16.12 -15.24 -8.89
C PRO A 176 15.64 -16.33 -7.93
N LEU A 177 14.83 -17.26 -8.45
CA LEU A 177 14.22 -18.35 -7.68
C LEU A 177 15.22 -19.37 -7.11
N SER A 178 16.48 -19.27 -7.52
CA SER A 178 17.54 -20.15 -7.06
C SER A 178 18.06 -19.79 -5.65
N TYR A 179 17.87 -18.55 -5.20
CA TYR A 179 18.32 -18.10 -3.87
C TYR A 179 17.38 -17.06 -3.22
N ILE A 180 16.34 -16.58 -3.90
CA ILE A 180 15.27 -15.78 -3.30
C ILE A 180 14.10 -16.71 -2.97
N PRO A 181 13.86 -17.05 -1.70
CA PRO A 181 12.75 -17.91 -1.32
C PRO A 181 11.40 -17.19 -1.49
N ARG A 182 10.40 -17.92 -1.96
CA ARG A 182 9.01 -17.49 -2.08
C ARG A 182 8.30 -17.62 -0.74
N LEU A 183 7.26 -16.82 -0.57
CA LEU A 183 6.48 -16.81 0.66
C LEU A 183 5.86 -18.19 0.88
N PHE A 184 5.70 -18.60 2.14
CA PHE A 184 5.22 -19.93 2.56
C PHE A 184 6.13 -21.14 2.28
N THR A 185 7.27 -20.98 1.61
CA THR A 185 8.24 -22.09 1.45
C THR A 185 9.10 -22.30 2.71
N PHE A 186 9.21 -21.28 3.57
CA PHE A 186 10.09 -21.26 4.74
C PHE A 186 11.58 -21.56 4.42
N ASN A 187 11.95 -21.45 3.15
CA ASN A 187 13.33 -21.62 2.70
C ASN A 187 14.19 -20.39 3.04
N SER A 188 15.50 -20.60 3.12
CA SER A 188 16.51 -19.53 3.22
C SER A 188 17.12 -19.21 1.85
N ASP A 189 18.11 -18.31 1.80
CA ASP A 189 18.92 -18.08 0.60
C ASP A 189 19.84 -19.26 0.24
N ARG A 190 20.00 -20.21 1.16
CA ARG A 190 20.74 -21.46 0.98
C ARG A 190 19.78 -22.62 0.79
N MET A 191 19.36 -22.83 -0.46
CA MET A 191 18.48 -23.92 -0.86
C MET A 191 19.23 -25.08 -1.52
N THR A 192 18.86 -26.31 -1.14
CA THR A 192 19.19 -27.55 -1.88
C THR A 192 18.51 -27.56 -3.25
N PHE A 193 18.89 -28.50 -4.12
CA PHE A 193 18.25 -28.65 -5.43
C PHE A 193 16.72 -28.80 -5.33
N PHE A 194 16.23 -29.68 -4.44
CA PHE A 194 14.79 -29.91 -4.29
C PHE A 194 14.06 -28.69 -3.70
N GLN A 195 14.65 -27.96 -2.77
CA GLN A 195 14.08 -26.70 -2.28
C GLN A 195 14.00 -25.65 -3.39
N ARG A 196 14.97 -25.60 -4.31
CA ARG A 196 14.89 -24.70 -5.49
C ARG A 196 13.77 -25.10 -6.44
N VAL A 197 13.56 -26.41 -6.63
CA VAL A 197 12.44 -26.93 -7.44
C VAL A 197 11.11 -26.56 -6.80
N GLU A 198 10.93 -26.81 -5.50
CA GLU A 198 9.76 -26.38 -4.73
C GLU A 198 9.54 -24.87 -4.86
N ASN A 199 10.59 -24.07 -4.66
CA ASN A 199 10.53 -22.62 -4.73
C ASN A 199 10.07 -22.13 -6.12
N ALA A 200 10.55 -22.77 -7.19
CA ALA A 200 10.14 -22.48 -8.54
C ALA A 200 8.68 -22.87 -8.81
N LEU A 201 8.21 -24.00 -8.28
CA LEU A 201 6.82 -24.41 -8.37
C LEU A 201 5.89 -23.43 -7.66
N VAL A 202 6.25 -22.99 -6.45
CA VAL A 202 5.47 -21.97 -5.71
C VAL A 202 5.42 -20.66 -6.51
N ALA A 203 6.55 -20.22 -7.08
CA ALA A 203 6.58 -19.01 -7.90
C ALA A 203 5.63 -19.07 -9.11
N LEU A 204 5.50 -20.23 -9.75
CA LEU A 204 4.58 -20.42 -10.88
C LEU A 204 3.11 -20.36 -10.44
N LEU A 205 2.80 -20.88 -9.25
CA LEU A 205 1.43 -20.90 -8.70
C LEU A 205 0.99 -19.53 -8.16
N GLU A 206 1.93 -18.72 -7.69
CA GLU A 206 1.66 -17.39 -7.13
C GLU A 206 0.98 -16.45 -8.13
N LEU A 207 1.25 -16.55 -9.44
CA LEU A 207 0.60 -15.69 -10.44
C LEU A 207 -0.92 -15.91 -10.47
N GLY A 208 -1.36 -17.17 -10.44
CA GLY A 208 -2.78 -17.51 -10.35
C GLY A 208 -3.39 -17.07 -9.02
N TYR A 209 -2.67 -17.29 -7.93
CA TYR A 209 -3.06 -16.88 -6.58
C TYR A 209 -3.29 -15.36 -6.48
N CYS A 210 -2.33 -14.54 -6.93
CA CYS A 210 -2.42 -13.09 -6.83
C CYS A 210 -3.43 -12.47 -7.77
N ASN A 211 -3.56 -12.99 -9.01
CA ASN A 211 -4.63 -12.55 -9.90
C ASN A 211 -6.01 -12.85 -9.31
N GLY A 212 -6.19 -14.01 -8.66
CA GLY A 212 -7.42 -14.33 -7.95
C GLY A 212 -7.67 -13.43 -6.75
N PHE A 213 -6.63 -13.14 -5.96
CA PHE A 213 -6.71 -12.25 -4.80
C PHE A 213 -7.14 -10.82 -5.18
N TYR A 214 -6.52 -10.26 -6.22
CA TYR A 214 -6.78 -8.91 -6.70
C TYR A 214 -7.89 -8.81 -7.76
N ALA A 215 -8.56 -9.92 -8.11
CA ALA A 215 -9.48 -9.98 -9.24
C ALA A 215 -10.57 -8.90 -9.21
N GLU A 216 -11.14 -8.63 -8.03
CA GLU A 216 -12.16 -7.60 -7.87
C GLU A 216 -11.60 -6.19 -8.05
N GLY A 217 -10.39 -5.93 -7.53
CA GLY A 217 -9.71 -4.65 -7.70
C GLY A 217 -9.32 -4.38 -9.14
N ILE A 218 -8.83 -5.40 -9.83
CA ILE A 218 -8.48 -5.34 -11.27
C ILE A 218 -9.74 -5.06 -12.09
N LYS A 219 -10.80 -5.86 -11.91
CA LYS A 219 -12.07 -5.68 -12.63
C LYS A 219 -12.63 -4.27 -12.44
N PHE A 220 -12.72 -3.82 -11.20
CA PHE A 220 -13.22 -2.49 -10.89
C PHE A 220 -12.36 -1.38 -11.50
N SER A 221 -11.04 -1.53 -11.44
CA SER A 221 -10.13 -0.56 -12.05
C SER A 221 -10.29 -0.50 -13.56
N SER A 222 -10.47 -1.65 -14.24
CA SER A 222 -10.75 -1.67 -15.68
C SER A 222 -12.05 -0.93 -16.02
N GLU A 223 -13.11 -1.15 -15.23
CA GLU A 223 -14.39 -0.46 -15.39
C GLU A 223 -14.26 1.04 -15.20
N VAL A 224 -13.59 1.49 -14.14
CA VAL A 224 -13.41 2.92 -13.83
C VAL A 224 -12.52 3.62 -14.86
N LEU A 225 -11.44 2.97 -15.29
CA LEU A 225 -10.48 3.50 -16.26
C LEU A 225 -10.95 3.34 -17.72
N GLN A 226 -12.07 2.65 -17.95
CA GLN A 226 -12.65 2.39 -19.27
C GLN A 226 -11.65 1.72 -20.24
N ARG A 227 -10.81 0.82 -19.71
CA ARG A 227 -9.85 0.02 -20.46
C ARG A 227 -9.48 -1.24 -19.67
N ASP A 228 -9.08 -2.30 -20.35
CA ASP A 228 -8.52 -3.46 -19.67
C ASP A 228 -7.20 -3.10 -18.99
N VAL A 229 -7.09 -3.42 -17.70
CA VAL A 229 -5.86 -3.26 -16.92
C VAL A 229 -5.47 -4.58 -16.27
N SER A 230 -4.17 -4.86 -16.24
CA SER A 230 -3.59 -5.90 -15.39
C SER A 230 -3.15 -5.33 -14.05
N LEU A 231 -2.77 -6.22 -13.12
CA LEU A 231 -2.20 -5.82 -11.84
C LEU A 231 -0.91 -5.00 -12.02
N LEU A 232 -0.07 -5.39 -12.97
CA LEU A 232 1.17 -4.69 -13.30
C LEU A 232 0.90 -3.34 -13.96
N ASP A 233 -0.13 -3.20 -14.80
CA ASP A 233 -0.48 -1.91 -15.42
C ASP A 233 -0.83 -0.84 -14.40
N LEU A 234 -1.44 -1.24 -13.27
CA LEU A 234 -1.76 -0.32 -12.16
C LEU A 234 -0.54 0.04 -11.32
N MET A 235 0.52 -0.77 -11.33
CA MET A 235 1.65 -0.68 -10.41
C MET A 235 2.93 -0.15 -11.06
N ASN A 236 3.21 -0.52 -12.31
CA ASN A 236 4.47 -0.22 -13.00
C ASN A 236 4.74 1.29 -13.18
N SER A 237 3.67 2.10 -13.17
CA SER A 237 3.74 3.55 -13.30
C SER A 237 4.00 4.29 -11.98
N ALA A 238 4.17 3.56 -10.86
CA ALA A 238 4.50 4.17 -9.57
C ALA A 238 5.85 4.88 -9.64
N SER A 239 5.85 6.16 -9.27
CA SER A 239 7.03 7.02 -9.35
C SER A 239 8.06 6.67 -8.30
N ILE A 240 7.63 6.39 -7.06
CA ILE A 240 8.50 6.04 -5.93
C ILE A 240 7.85 4.92 -5.11
N TRP A 241 8.68 4.01 -4.60
CA TRP A 241 8.29 2.93 -3.71
C TRP A 241 8.96 3.13 -2.35
N LEU A 242 8.22 3.65 -1.39
CA LEU A 242 8.67 3.80 -0.01
C LEU A 242 8.46 2.48 0.75
N LEU A 243 9.55 1.76 0.96
CA LEU A 243 9.58 0.43 1.55
C LEU A 243 9.79 0.54 3.07
N ARG A 244 8.79 0.14 3.86
CA ARG A 244 8.77 0.20 5.34
C ARG A 244 9.59 -0.90 6.00
N PHE A 245 10.74 -1.20 5.41
CA PHE A 245 11.69 -2.20 5.85
C PHE A 245 13.11 -1.75 5.56
N ASP A 246 14.05 -2.29 6.33
CA ASP A 246 15.47 -2.08 6.10
C ASP A 246 16.01 -3.21 5.22
N PHE A 247 16.91 -2.89 4.31
CA PHE A 247 17.51 -3.85 3.38
C PHE A 247 18.30 -4.95 4.10
N VAL A 248 18.76 -4.71 5.34
CA VAL A 248 19.48 -5.71 6.17
C VAL A 248 18.61 -6.92 6.50
N PHE A 249 17.28 -6.79 6.49
CA PHE A 249 16.35 -7.89 6.76
C PHE A 249 15.89 -8.63 5.50
N GLU A 250 16.44 -8.28 4.34
CA GLU A 250 15.99 -8.80 3.04
C GLU A 250 17.09 -9.60 2.37
N TYR A 251 16.67 -10.50 1.47
CA TYR A 251 17.60 -11.25 0.65
C TYR A 251 18.30 -10.36 -0.37
N VAL A 252 19.59 -10.61 -0.58
CA VAL A 252 20.45 -9.81 -1.47
C VAL A 252 19.93 -9.87 -2.91
N ARG A 253 19.44 -8.74 -3.43
CA ARG A 253 19.05 -8.58 -4.83
C ARG A 253 19.19 -7.13 -5.29
N PRO A 254 19.37 -6.89 -6.60
CA PRO A 254 19.29 -5.54 -7.15
C PRO A 254 17.90 -4.93 -6.93
N VAL A 255 17.86 -3.63 -6.72
CA VAL A 255 16.62 -2.84 -6.62
C VAL A 255 16.71 -1.61 -7.53
N MET A 256 15.56 -1.12 -7.97
CA MET A 256 15.51 0.10 -8.79
C MET A 256 15.77 1.35 -7.94
N PRO A 257 16.36 2.41 -8.51
CA PRO A 257 16.67 3.65 -7.77
C PRO A 257 15.45 4.34 -7.13
N ASN A 258 14.25 4.10 -7.67
CA ASN A 258 13.01 4.63 -7.12
C ASN A 258 12.43 3.79 -5.97
N MET A 259 13.09 2.70 -5.57
CA MET A 259 12.75 1.91 -4.38
C MET A 259 13.58 2.39 -3.18
N VAL A 260 12.93 3.10 -2.27
CA VAL A 260 13.57 3.77 -1.14
C VAL A 260 13.22 3.04 0.14
N PHE A 261 14.22 2.47 0.81
CA PHE A 261 14.08 1.82 2.10
C PHE A 261 13.98 2.86 3.21
N ILE A 262 12.85 2.85 3.91
CA ILE A 262 12.53 3.73 5.03
C ILE A 262 12.24 2.91 6.29
N GLY A 263 13.02 1.85 6.51
CA GLY A 263 12.98 1.08 7.76
C GLY A 263 13.24 1.97 8.99
N GLY A 264 12.67 1.58 10.14
CA GLY A 264 12.89 2.29 11.41
C GLY A 264 12.02 3.54 11.63
N ILE A 265 11.18 3.95 10.68
CA ILE A 265 10.31 5.14 10.82
C ILE A 265 9.31 5.04 11.98
N ASN A 266 8.97 3.82 12.41
CA ASN A 266 8.02 3.57 13.50
C ASN A 266 8.70 3.59 14.89
N CYS A 267 10.03 3.73 14.96
CA CYS A 267 10.76 3.78 16.22
C CYS A 267 10.63 5.19 16.84
N ALA A 268 9.90 5.30 17.94
CA ALA A 268 9.85 6.54 18.71
C ALA A 268 11.22 6.89 19.32
N GLN A 269 11.45 8.17 19.61
CA GLN A 269 12.62 8.58 20.39
C GLN A 269 12.69 7.77 21.69
N ARG A 270 13.84 7.15 21.93
CA ARG A 270 14.08 6.30 23.09
C ARG A 270 13.88 7.12 24.37
N LYS A 271 12.84 6.81 25.14
CA LYS A 271 12.72 7.35 26.50
C LYS A 271 13.85 6.74 27.36
N PRO A 272 14.45 7.50 28.29
CA PRO A 272 15.37 6.92 29.27
C PRO A 272 14.66 5.77 30.00
N LEU A 273 15.36 4.66 30.24
CA LEU A 273 14.82 3.59 31.08
C LEU A 273 14.52 4.15 32.47
N PRO A 274 13.39 3.75 33.10
CA PRO A 274 13.18 4.04 34.51
C PRO A 274 14.38 3.55 35.32
N LYS A 275 14.85 4.36 36.26
CA LYS A 275 15.84 3.92 37.26
C LYS A 275 15.19 2.96 38.24
#